data_AF-A0A4R0N7W1-F1
#
_entry.id   AF-A0A4R0N7W1-F1
#
_cell.length_a   1.000
_cell.length_b   1.000
_cell.length_c   1.000
_cell.angle_alpha   90.00
_cell.angle_beta   90.00
_cell.angle_gamma   90.00
#
_symmetry.space_group_name_H-M   'P 1'
#
loop_
_entity.id
_entity.type
_entity.pdbx_description
1 polymer ?
#
loop_
_entity_poly.entity_id
_entity_poly.type
_entity_poly.pdbx_seq_one_letter_code
_entity_poly.pdbx_strand_id
1 'polypeptide(L)'
;MISFFRRKNYVRDVEWLGVDMHSHLLPGIDDGAIDLVQSVDFIKELTELGFHKFFCTPHIFTELYPNTAETITHALKDVKAALVKTNLKVEIDAAAEYMVDETFKVAKNLLCLPDQHILIEMSYLSEMPQIEKVVFDLQLAGCKVILAHPERYGFYHKKLERYDRLKDMGVLFQLNLLALAGYYGPEVKSVAQRLLKKNYYDFAGTDLHHSTHLKELQDLICTGKLYKMIGNYPFKNKMLF
;
A
#
# COMPACT_ATOMS: atom_id res chain seq x y z
N MET A 1 -18.54 30.12 -35.61
CA MET A 1 -17.88 29.90 -34.31
C MET A 1 -17.56 28.42 -34.19
N ILE A 2 -16.32 28.03 -34.51
CA ILE A 2 -15.88 26.65 -34.37
C ILE A 2 -15.44 26.48 -32.91
N SER A 3 -16.24 25.74 -32.14
CA SER A 3 -15.89 25.38 -30.77
C SER A 3 -14.69 24.43 -30.82
N PHE A 4 -13.51 24.93 -30.46
CA PHE A 4 -12.38 24.09 -30.10
C PHE A 4 -12.74 23.35 -28.81
N PHE A 5 -13.25 22.13 -28.93
CA PHE A 5 -13.26 21.19 -27.83
C PHE A 5 -11.81 20.96 -27.40
N ARG A 6 -11.37 21.67 -26.36
CA ARG A 6 -10.17 21.31 -25.59
C ARG A 6 -10.35 19.86 -25.16
N ARG A 7 -9.71 18.91 -25.84
CA ARG A 7 -9.52 17.56 -25.30
C ARG A 7 -8.79 17.76 -23.97
N LYS A 8 -9.49 17.55 -22.86
CA LYS A 8 -8.84 17.50 -21.55
C LYS A 8 -7.84 16.36 -21.63
N ASN A 9 -6.55 16.67 -21.60
CA ASN A 9 -5.49 15.68 -21.44
C ASN A 9 -5.66 15.07 -20.05
N TYR A 10 -6.40 13.97 -19.96
CA TYR A 10 -6.48 13.19 -18.74
C TYR A 10 -5.22 12.33 -18.68
N VAL A 11 -4.43 12.47 -17.62
CA VAL A 11 -3.39 11.50 -17.27
C VAL A 11 -4.09 10.20 -16.91
N ARG A 12 -3.69 9.09 -17.54
CA ARG A 12 -4.37 7.78 -17.50
C ARG A 12 -3.44 6.65 -17.04
N ASP A 13 -2.37 7.03 -16.38
CA ASP A 13 -1.33 6.18 -15.82
C ASP A 13 -1.03 6.62 -14.38
N VAL A 14 -0.06 5.95 -13.75
CA VAL A 14 0.42 6.21 -12.38
C VAL A 14 1.92 6.52 -12.30
N GLU A 15 2.57 6.84 -13.42
CA GLU A 15 4.00 7.20 -13.42
C GLU A 15 4.29 8.40 -12.49
N TRP A 16 3.32 9.30 -12.35
CA TRP A 16 3.39 10.45 -11.44
C TRP A 16 3.49 10.05 -9.95
N LEU A 17 2.94 8.89 -9.56
CA LEU A 17 3.08 8.34 -8.20
C LEU A 17 4.43 7.63 -8.04
N GLY A 18 4.89 6.96 -9.10
CA GLY A 18 6.26 6.45 -9.27
C GLY A 18 6.53 5.07 -8.67
N VAL A 19 6.13 4.84 -7.42
CA VAL A 19 6.40 3.59 -6.69
C VAL A 19 5.09 3.05 -6.14
N ASP A 20 4.82 1.76 -6.36
CA ASP A 20 3.82 1.04 -5.57
C ASP A 20 4.50 0.46 -4.32
N MET A 21 4.15 1.00 -3.15
CA MET A 21 4.86 0.67 -1.91
C MET A 21 4.15 -0.36 -1.04
N HIS A 22 2.95 -0.79 -1.44
CA HIS A 22 2.16 -1.77 -0.70
C HIS A 22 1.41 -2.65 -1.71
N SER A 23 1.82 -3.91 -1.83
CA SER A 23 1.21 -4.90 -2.72
C SER A 23 1.55 -6.34 -2.33
N HIS A 24 0.64 -7.28 -2.61
CA HIS A 24 0.76 -8.71 -2.25
C HIS A 24 1.05 -9.54 -3.51
N LEU A 25 2.19 -9.22 -4.13
CA LEU A 25 2.59 -9.79 -5.41
C LEU A 25 3.47 -11.03 -5.27
N LEU A 26 3.99 -11.32 -4.06
CA LEU A 26 4.85 -12.49 -3.85
C LEU A 26 4.00 -13.77 -3.76
N PRO A 27 4.33 -14.81 -4.53
CA PRO A 27 3.42 -15.92 -4.75
C PRO A 27 3.37 -16.90 -3.57
N GLY A 28 2.15 -17.26 -3.17
CA GLY A 28 1.88 -18.41 -2.30
C GLY A 28 2.31 -18.26 -0.85
N ILE A 29 2.56 -17.03 -0.39
CA ILE A 29 3.00 -16.75 0.98
C ILE A 29 1.96 -16.00 1.81
N ASP A 30 0.94 -15.41 1.20
CA ASP A 30 -0.22 -14.82 1.86
C ASP A 30 -1.48 -14.97 0.99
N ASP A 31 -2.50 -14.14 1.21
CA ASP A 31 -3.71 -14.04 0.38
C ASP A 31 -3.53 -13.21 -0.90
N GLY A 32 -2.31 -12.88 -1.28
CA GLY A 32 -2.00 -12.24 -2.55
C GLY A 32 -1.99 -13.20 -3.74
N ALA A 33 -0.98 -13.03 -4.59
CA ALA A 33 -0.77 -13.88 -5.75
C ALA A 33 -0.66 -15.36 -5.36
N ILE A 34 -1.44 -16.23 -5.99
CA ILE A 34 -1.49 -17.66 -5.64
C ILE A 34 -0.27 -18.44 -6.15
N ASP A 35 0.32 -18.01 -7.25
CA ASP A 35 1.46 -18.66 -7.89
C ASP A 35 2.32 -17.66 -8.68
N LEU A 36 3.47 -18.13 -9.15
CA LEU A 36 4.44 -17.32 -9.87
C LEU A 36 3.89 -16.77 -11.20
N VAL A 37 2.95 -17.48 -11.84
CA VAL A 37 2.32 -17.03 -13.09
C VAL A 37 1.46 -15.80 -12.81
N GLN A 38 0.58 -15.90 -11.81
CA GLN A 38 -0.28 -14.80 -11.40
C GLN A 38 0.52 -13.59 -10.88
N SER A 39 1.61 -13.83 -10.13
CA SER A 39 2.53 -12.79 -9.68
C SER A 39 3.11 -11.98 -10.86
N VAL A 40 3.66 -12.67 -11.86
CA VAL A 40 4.23 -12.03 -13.05
C VAL A 40 3.16 -11.31 -13.86
N ASP A 41 1.97 -11.89 -13.99
CA ASP A 41 0.84 -11.27 -14.69
C ASP A 41 0.40 -9.96 -13.99
N PHE A 42 0.25 -9.96 -12.66
CA PHE A 42 -0.06 -8.74 -11.92
C PHE A 42 1.02 -7.67 -12.08
N ILE A 43 2.30 -8.05 -11.97
CA ILE A 43 3.41 -7.10 -12.15
C ILE A 43 3.40 -6.51 -13.57
N LYS A 44 3.15 -7.33 -14.58
CA LYS A 44 3.03 -6.88 -15.98
C LYS A 44 1.89 -5.88 -16.14
N GLU A 45 0.70 -6.21 -15.66
CA GLU A 45 -0.49 -5.36 -15.79
C GLU A 45 -0.34 -4.05 -15.01
N LEU A 46 0.26 -4.08 -13.81
CA LEU A 46 0.60 -2.86 -13.05
C LEU A 46 1.67 -2.02 -13.78
N THR A 47 2.60 -2.67 -14.48
CA THR A 47 3.59 -1.98 -15.33
C THR A 47 2.94 -1.26 -16.49
N GLU A 48 1.92 -1.88 -17.12
CA GLU A 48 1.13 -1.24 -18.18
C GLU A 48 0.33 -0.03 -17.68
N LEU A 49 0.01 0.02 -16.38
CA LEU A 49 -0.60 1.18 -15.72
C LEU A 49 0.42 2.28 -15.36
N GLY A 50 1.72 2.03 -15.46
CA GLY A 50 2.80 3.00 -15.20
C GLY A 50 3.60 2.77 -13.91
N PHE A 51 3.38 1.67 -13.19
CA PHE A 51 4.26 1.30 -12.07
C PHE A 51 5.50 0.55 -12.57
N HIS A 52 6.68 1.14 -12.37
CA HIS A 52 7.95 0.48 -12.72
C HIS A 52 8.78 0.07 -11.51
N LYS A 53 8.33 0.47 -10.31
CA LYS A 53 9.02 0.27 -9.04
C LYS A 53 8.04 -0.26 -7.99
N PHE A 54 8.40 -1.37 -7.35
CA PHE A 54 7.53 -2.07 -6.42
C PHE A 54 8.27 -2.40 -5.13
N PHE A 55 7.60 -2.18 -3.99
CA PHE A 55 7.84 -2.94 -2.78
C PHE A 55 6.67 -3.90 -2.57
N CYS A 56 6.96 -5.19 -2.60
CA CYS A 56 6.00 -6.19 -2.14
C CYS A 56 6.00 -6.24 -0.62
N THR A 57 4.83 -6.26 -0.02
CA THR A 57 4.67 -6.16 1.44
C THR A 57 3.74 -7.26 1.93
N PRO A 58 4.08 -8.55 1.72
CA PRO A 58 3.23 -9.63 2.16
C PRO A 58 3.00 -9.57 3.67
N HIS A 59 1.89 -10.14 4.11
CA HIS A 59 1.55 -10.17 5.52
C HIS A 59 2.57 -10.96 6.34
N ILE A 60 2.97 -10.41 7.49
CA ILE A 60 3.48 -11.19 8.61
C ILE A 60 2.40 -11.17 9.69
N PHE A 61 1.72 -12.31 9.81
CA PHE A 61 0.66 -12.54 10.79
C PHE A 61 0.81 -13.95 11.36
N THR A 62 1.37 -14.06 12.57
CA THR A 62 1.87 -15.33 13.15
C THR A 62 0.92 -16.52 13.02
N GLU A 63 -0.38 -16.32 13.22
CA GLU A 63 -1.36 -17.42 13.21
C GLU A 63 -1.93 -17.73 11.82
N LEU A 64 -1.86 -16.80 10.86
CA LEU A 64 -2.50 -16.94 9.54
C LEU A 64 -1.49 -16.97 8.38
N TYR A 65 -0.51 -16.07 8.42
CA TYR A 65 0.57 -15.93 7.44
C TYR A 65 1.92 -15.85 8.19
N PRO A 66 2.48 -17.00 8.62
CA PRO A 66 3.70 -17.05 9.44
C PRO A 66 4.98 -16.77 8.61
N ASN A 67 4.94 -15.73 7.78
CA ASN A 67 6.06 -15.32 6.95
C ASN A 67 7.23 -14.81 7.78
N THR A 68 8.44 -15.07 7.29
CA THR A 68 9.69 -14.55 7.85
C THR A 68 10.43 -13.75 6.79
N ALA A 69 11.45 -13.00 7.20
CA ALA A 69 12.34 -12.35 6.26
C ALA A 69 12.95 -13.35 5.25
N GLU A 70 13.20 -14.60 5.67
CA GLU A 70 13.71 -15.63 4.75
C GLU A 70 12.65 -16.08 3.74
N THR A 71 11.41 -16.35 4.16
CA THR A 71 10.35 -16.80 3.23
C THR A 71 10.04 -15.71 2.20
N ILE A 72 9.96 -14.45 2.64
CA ILE A 72 9.73 -13.29 1.78
C ILE A 72 10.88 -13.10 0.79
N THR A 73 12.14 -13.16 1.27
CA THR A 73 13.31 -13.01 0.40
C THR A 73 13.40 -14.13 -0.64
N HIS A 74 13.02 -15.35 -0.28
CA HIS A 74 12.97 -16.48 -1.21
C HIS A 74 11.92 -16.25 -2.31
N ALA A 75 10.69 -15.90 -1.94
CA ALA A 75 9.63 -15.62 -2.91
C ALA A 75 9.99 -14.44 -3.83
N LEU A 76 10.60 -13.38 -3.29
CA LEU A 76 11.12 -12.26 -4.07
C LEU A 76 12.17 -12.71 -5.09
N LYS A 77 13.08 -13.60 -4.71
CA LYS A 77 14.10 -14.14 -5.62
C LYS A 77 13.47 -14.92 -6.78
N ASP A 78 12.45 -15.72 -6.50
CA ASP A 78 11.74 -16.48 -7.53
C ASP A 78 11.03 -15.54 -8.53
N VAL A 79 10.36 -14.51 -8.02
CA VAL A 79 9.73 -13.46 -8.85
C VAL A 79 10.77 -12.72 -9.69
N LYS A 80 11.88 -12.26 -9.09
CA LYS A 80 12.99 -11.62 -9.84
C LYS A 80 13.51 -12.52 -10.95
N ALA A 81 13.72 -13.81 -10.68
CA ALA A 81 14.19 -14.76 -11.68
C ALA A 81 13.18 -15.00 -12.81
N ALA A 82 11.89 -14.97 -12.51
CA ALA A 82 10.84 -15.05 -13.52
C ALA A 82 10.78 -13.79 -14.39
N LEU A 83 10.88 -12.61 -13.78
CA LEU A 83 10.86 -11.33 -14.47
C LEU A 83 12.05 -11.14 -15.42
N VAL A 84 13.23 -11.69 -15.12
CA VAL A 84 14.40 -11.67 -16.03
C VAL A 84 14.10 -12.37 -17.37
N LYS A 85 13.20 -13.36 -17.37
CA LYS A 85 12.77 -14.05 -18.59
C LYS A 85 11.74 -13.24 -19.39
N THR A 86 11.25 -12.14 -18.82
CA THR A 86 10.37 -11.18 -19.47
C THR A 86 11.19 -9.99 -20.01
N ASN A 87 10.63 -9.25 -20.96
CA ASN A 87 11.22 -7.98 -21.42
C ASN A 87 10.75 -6.78 -20.59
N LEU A 88 10.26 -7.00 -19.35
CA LEU A 88 9.78 -5.94 -18.47
C LEU A 88 10.96 -5.21 -17.81
N LYS A 89 10.93 -3.88 -17.88
CA LYS A 89 11.85 -3.03 -17.12
C LYS A 89 11.17 -2.65 -15.81
N VAL A 90 11.40 -3.46 -14.79
CA VAL A 90 10.84 -3.28 -13.44
C VAL A 90 11.92 -3.43 -12.38
N GLU A 91 11.87 -2.55 -11.38
CA GLU A 91 12.63 -2.68 -10.14
C GLU A 91 11.67 -3.17 -9.06
N ILE A 92 12.01 -4.28 -8.40
CA ILE A 92 11.16 -4.89 -7.38
C ILE A 92 12.01 -5.22 -6.17
N ASP A 93 11.49 -4.92 -4.99
CA ASP A 93 12.05 -5.35 -3.72
C ASP A 93 10.93 -5.74 -2.76
N ALA A 94 11.26 -6.18 -1.55
CA ALA A 94 10.28 -6.58 -0.56
C ALA A 94 10.51 -5.92 0.80
N ALA A 95 9.39 -5.58 1.44
CA ALA A 95 9.27 -5.34 2.87
C ALA A 95 8.19 -6.27 3.41
N ALA A 96 7.64 -6.01 4.60
CA ALA A 96 6.50 -6.75 5.13
C ALA A 96 5.41 -5.79 5.63
N GLU A 97 4.16 -6.22 5.53
CA GLU A 97 3.06 -5.64 6.29
C GLU A 97 2.89 -6.44 7.59
N TYR A 98 3.19 -5.80 8.71
CA TYR A 98 3.13 -6.46 10.02
C TYR A 98 1.74 -6.31 10.62
N MET A 99 1.05 -7.43 10.84
CA MET A 99 -0.15 -7.46 11.67
C MET A 99 0.23 -7.18 13.12
N VAL A 100 -0.28 -6.10 13.69
CA VAL A 100 -0.07 -5.72 15.08
C VAL A 100 -1.22 -6.26 15.92
N ASP A 101 -0.98 -7.42 16.51
CA ASP A 101 -1.87 -8.11 17.45
C ASP A 101 -1.17 -8.39 18.79
N GLU A 102 -1.74 -9.26 19.62
CA GLU A 102 -1.16 -9.64 20.92
C GLU A 102 0.15 -10.44 20.81
N THR A 103 0.42 -11.04 19.64
CA THR A 103 1.62 -11.84 19.37
C THR A 103 2.77 -10.99 18.80
N PHE A 104 2.45 -9.81 18.24
CA PHE A 104 3.43 -8.91 17.65
C PHE A 104 4.50 -8.47 18.67
N LYS A 105 5.76 -8.57 18.26
CA LYS A 105 6.92 -8.14 19.05
C LYS A 105 7.86 -7.34 18.17
N VAL A 106 8.35 -6.22 18.71
CA VAL A 106 9.40 -5.42 18.08
C VAL A 106 10.70 -6.23 18.07
N ALA A 107 11.04 -6.77 16.90
CA ALA A 107 12.27 -7.52 16.67
C ALA A 107 13.42 -6.59 16.21
N LYS A 108 14.67 -7.06 16.32
CA LYS A 108 15.85 -6.29 15.89
C LYS A 108 16.05 -6.27 14.36
N ASN A 109 15.45 -7.22 13.65
CA ASN A 109 15.66 -7.46 12.22
C ASN A 109 14.32 -7.42 11.47
N LEU A 110 13.54 -6.36 11.69
CA LEU A 110 12.31 -6.12 10.96
C LEU A 110 12.61 -5.86 9.48
N LEU A 111 11.79 -6.44 8.59
CA LEU A 111 11.89 -6.26 7.15
C LEU A 111 11.13 -5.00 6.75
N CYS A 112 11.82 -3.87 6.85
CA CYS A 112 11.26 -2.54 6.59
C CYS A 112 11.45 -2.12 5.13
N LEU A 113 10.62 -1.16 4.70
CA LEU A 113 10.90 -0.32 3.54
C LEU A 113 12.13 0.57 3.83
N PRO A 114 12.72 1.22 2.80
CA PRO A 114 13.93 2.02 2.96
C PRO A 114 13.83 3.08 4.06
N ASP A 115 14.96 3.46 4.64
CA ASP A 115 15.05 4.37 5.79
C ASP A 115 14.24 3.94 7.04
N GLN A 116 14.16 2.62 7.28
CA GLN A 116 13.49 2.03 8.44
C GLN A 116 11.99 2.34 8.50
N HIS A 117 11.34 2.50 7.35
CA HIS A 117 9.89 2.65 7.29
C HIS A 117 9.22 1.29 7.50
N ILE A 118 8.55 1.10 8.64
CA ILE A 118 7.81 -0.13 8.92
C ILE A 118 6.34 0.05 8.56
N LEU A 119 5.80 -0.86 7.75
CA LEU A 119 4.39 -0.91 7.44
C LEU A 119 3.69 -1.81 8.45
N ILE A 120 2.70 -1.26 9.15
CA ILE A 120 1.90 -1.98 10.14
C ILE A 120 0.42 -1.93 9.80
N GLU A 121 -0.29 -3.00 10.14
CA GLU A 121 -1.73 -3.14 10.06
C GLU A 121 -2.29 -3.55 11.43
N MET A 122 -3.59 -3.34 11.64
CA MET A 122 -4.34 -3.91 12.76
C MET A 122 -5.59 -4.62 12.25
N SER A 123 -6.24 -5.41 13.10
CA SER A 123 -7.58 -5.94 12.82
C SER A 123 -8.56 -4.83 12.41
N TYR A 124 -9.35 -5.07 11.35
CA TYR A 124 -10.44 -4.16 10.98
C TYR A 124 -11.60 -4.15 11.98
N LEU A 125 -11.67 -5.14 12.89
CA LEU A 125 -12.76 -5.26 13.85
C LEU A 125 -12.61 -4.28 15.02
N SER A 126 -11.39 -4.07 15.48
CA SER A 126 -11.08 -3.22 16.63
C SER A 126 -9.65 -2.72 16.61
N GLU A 127 -9.42 -1.54 17.18
CA GLU A 127 -8.09 -1.02 17.45
C GLU A 127 -7.32 -1.98 18.36
N MET A 128 -6.06 -2.26 18.03
CA MET A 128 -5.19 -3.04 18.90
C MET A 128 -5.02 -2.33 20.25
N PRO A 129 -5.31 -3.00 21.38
CA PRO A 129 -5.01 -2.45 22.70
C PRO A 129 -3.55 -1.98 22.79
N GLN A 130 -3.36 -0.76 23.29
CA GLN A 130 -2.04 -0.17 23.46
C GLN A 130 -1.27 0.05 22.14
N ILE A 131 -1.95 0.27 21.00
CA ILE A 131 -1.31 0.64 19.73
C ILE A 131 -0.30 1.79 19.89
N GLU A 132 -0.60 2.78 20.74
CA GLU A 132 0.32 3.90 21.02
C GLU A 132 1.65 3.44 21.64
N LYS A 133 1.61 2.42 22.51
CA LYS A 133 2.82 1.82 23.07
C LYS A 133 3.61 1.08 22.01
N VAL A 134 2.94 0.32 21.12
CA VAL A 134 3.61 -0.38 20.02
C VAL A 134 4.31 0.61 19.09
N VAL A 135 3.63 1.69 18.72
CA VAL A 135 4.21 2.79 17.93
C VAL A 135 5.45 3.36 18.61
N PHE A 136 5.35 3.65 19.92
CA PHE A 136 6.48 4.18 20.68
C PHE A 136 7.67 3.21 20.72
N ASP A 137 7.44 1.92 20.98
CA ASP A 137 8.48 0.90 21.03
C ASP A 137 9.18 0.72 19.66
N LEU A 138 8.42 0.78 18.56
CA LEU A 138 8.96 0.76 17.19
C LEU A 138 9.81 2.00 16.91
N GLN A 139 9.36 3.18 17.34
CA GLN A 139 10.12 4.42 17.18
C GLN A 139 11.42 4.41 18.01
N LEU A 140 11.39 3.85 19.23
CA LEU A 140 12.60 3.63 20.03
C LEU A 140 13.58 2.66 19.35
N ALA A 141 13.07 1.68 18.59
CA ALA A 141 13.89 0.80 17.77
C ALA A 141 14.42 1.47 16.48
N GLY A 142 14.08 2.73 16.23
CA GLY A 142 14.54 3.53 15.09
C GLY A 142 13.60 3.47 13.87
N CYS A 143 12.43 2.84 13.99
CA CYS A 143 11.49 2.71 12.89
C CYS A 143 10.63 3.97 12.69
N LYS A 144 10.34 4.28 11.43
CA LYS A 144 9.32 5.25 11.02
C LYS A 144 8.03 4.49 10.72
N VAL A 145 7.05 4.58 11.60
CA VAL A 145 5.82 3.78 11.52
C VAL A 145 4.90 4.31 10.44
N ILE A 146 4.54 3.45 9.48
CA ILE A 146 3.49 3.67 8.49
C ILE A 146 2.30 2.80 8.88
N LEU A 147 1.16 3.43 9.15
CA LEU A 147 -0.10 2.72 9.29
C LEU A 147 -0.72 2.50 7.91
N ALA A 148 -0.89 1.23 7.55
CA ALA A 148 -1.53 0.83 6.32
C ALA A 148 -3.02 1.22 6.32
N HIS A 149 -3.48 1.72 5.17
CA HIS A 149 -4.88 1.97 4.80
C HIS A 149 -5.81 2.40 5.96
N PRO A 150 -5.47 3.48 6.71
CA PRO A 150 -6.17 3.86 7.93
C PRO A 150 -7.65 4.18 7.73
N GLU A 151 -8.06 4.52 6.50
CA GLU A 151 -9.46 4.68 6.11
C GLU A 151 -10.30 3.41 6.25
N ARG A 152 -9.70 2.22 6.28
CA ARG A 152 -10.40 0.93 6.40
C ARG A 152 -10.80 0.61 7.85
N TYR A 153 -10.22 1.29 8.84
CA TYR A 153 -10.54 1.08 10.26
C TYR A 153 -11.88 1.73 10.66
N GLY A 154 -12.98 0.98 10.53
CA GLY A 154 -14.35 1.42 10.80
C GLY A 154 -14.55 2.03 12.19
N PHE A 155 -13.81 1.54 13.20
CA PHE A 155 -13.87 2.05 14.57
C PHE A 155 -13.33 3.48 14.74
N TYR A 156 -12.56 4.00 13.77
CA TYR A 156 -12.11 5.39 13.74
C TYR A 156 -13.04 6.33 12.95
N HIS A 157 -13.98 5.81 12.15
CA HIS A 157 -14.81 6.64 11.25
C HIS A 157 -15.63 7.71 11.99
N LYS A 158 -16.02 7.40 13.24
CA LYS A 158 -16.76 8.31 14.14
C LYS A 158 -15.87 9.01 15.18
N LYS A 159 -14.56 8.75 15.18
CA LYS A 159 -13.58 9.25 16.14
C LYS A 159 -12.39 9.85 15.40
N LEU A 160 -12.64 10.89 14.62
CA LEU A 160 -11.63 11.46 13.72
C LEU A 160 -10.39 11.98 14.46
N GLU A 161 -10.55 12.37 15.73
CA GLU A 161 -9.49 12.76 16.64
C GLU A 161 -8.44 11.65 16.87
N ARG A 162 -8.79 10.37 16.64
CA ARG A 162 -7.81 9.27 16.67
C ARG A 162 -6.78 9.39 15.55
N TYR A 163 -7.18 9.83 14.36
CA TYR A 163 -6.22 10.10 13.28
C TYR A 163 -5.27 11.23 13.68
N ASP A 164 -5.80 12.31 14.24
CA ASP A 164 -5.02 13.46 14.71
C ASP A 164 -3.97 12.99 15.74
N ARG A 165 -4.39 12.19 16.73
CA ARG A 165 -3.49 11.61 17.75
C ARG A 165 -2.37 10.76 17.15
N LEU A 166 -2.66 9.89 16.19
CA LEU A 166 -1.64 9.07 15.52
C LEU A 166 -0.66 9.95 14.72
N LYS A 167 -1.15 11.00 14.04
CA LYS A 167 -0.30 11.97 13.35
C LYS A 167 0.59 12.75 14.32
N ASP A 168 0.08 13.17 15.47
CA ASP A 168 0.85 13.85 16.52
C ASP A 168 1.97 12.96 17.08
N MET A 169 1.77 11.65 17.10
CA MET A 169 2.79 10.66 17.46
C MET A 169 3.82 10.42 16.35
N GLY A 170 3.69 11.07 15.19
CA GLY A 170 4.59 10.90 14.05
C GLY A 170 4.30 9.66 13.20
N VAL A 171 3.11 9.05 13.33
CA VAL A 171 2.70 7.95 12.45
C VAL A 171 2.41 8.48 11.06
N LEU A 172 3.00 7.82 10.07
CA LEU A 172 2.81 8.10 8.65
C LEU A 172 1.61 7.29 8.15
N PHE A 173 0.83 7.81 7.22
CA PHE A 173 -0.34 7.09 6.70
C PHE A 173 -0.16 6.71 5.23
N GLN A 174 -0.60 5.50 4.89
CA GLN A 174 -0.64 5.02 3.52
C GLN A 174 -2.09 4.90 3.03
N LEU A 175 -2.44 5.62 1.96
CA LEU A 175 -3.74 5.52 1.29
C LEU A 175 -3.80 4.26 0.42
N ASN A 176 -4.80 3.42 0.60
CA ASN A 176 -5.12 2.40 -0.39
C ASN A 176 -5.91 3.03 -1.55
N LEU A 177 -5.38 2.88 -2.78
CA LEU A 177 -5.95 3.51 -3.97
C LEU A 177 -7.40 3.05 -4.25
N LEU A 178 -7.76 1.79 -3.94
CA LEU A 178 -9.11 1.25 -4.13
C LEU A 178 -10.16 1.89 -3.22
N ALA A 179 -9.76 2.50 -2.10
CA ALA A 179 -10.66 3.29 -1.27
C ALA A 179 -11.28 4.46 -2.06
N LEU A 180 -10.54 5.02 -3.03
CA LEU A 180 -11.03 6.10 -3.89
C LEU A 180 -11.98 5.62 -4.99
N ALA A 181 -11.85 4.38 -5.45
CA ALA A 181 -12.85 3.73 -6.29
C ALA A 181 -14.18 3.56 -5.51
N GLY A 182 -14.09 3.33 -4.20
CA GLY A 182 -15.22 2.98 -3.35
C GLY A 182 -15.41 1.47 -3.20
N TYR A 183 -14.36 0.71 -3.52
CA TYR A 183 -14.35 -0.75 -3.45
C TYR A 183 -14.73 -1.27 -2.06
N TYR A 184 -14.20 -0.65 -1.00
CA TYR A 184 -14.49 -0.99 0.41
C TYR A 184 -15.76 -0.33 0.96
N GLY A 185 -16.60 0.24 0.10
CA GLY A 185 -17.86 0.89 0.49
C GLY A 185 -17.78 2.41 0.70
N PRO A 186 -18.96 3.04 0.87
CA PRO A 186 -19.09 4.50 0.86
C PRO A 186 -18.44 5.18 2.08
N GLU A 187 -18.45 4.54 3.25
CA GLU A 187 -17.87 5.10 4.48
C GLU A 187 -16.34 5.18 4.39
N VAL A 188 -15.68 4.10 3.95
CA VAL A 188 -14.22 4.09 3.71
C VAL A 188 -13.83 5.15 2.69
N LYS A 189 -14.57 5.27 1.59
CA LYS A 189 -14.34 6.33 0.58
C LYS A 189 -14.50 7.74 1.16
N SER A 190 -15.51 7.96 1.99
CA SER A 190 -15.76 9.23 2.67
C SER A 190 -14.61 9.58 3.61
N VAL A 191 -14.12 8.61 4.39
CA VAL A 191 -12.98 8.80 5.30
C VAL A 191 -11.70 9.06 4.52
N ALA A 192 -11.40 8.30 3.46
CA ALA A 192 -10.24 8.55 2.60
C ALA A 192 -10.25 9.98 2.04
N GLN A 193 -11.41 10.47 1.58
CA GLN A 193 -11.55 11.85 1.11
C GLN A 193 -11.37 12.90 2.23
N ARG A 194 -11.78 12.60 3.47
CA ARG A 194 -11.55 13.49 4.63
C ARG A 194 -10.07 13.55 4.99
N LEU A 195 -9.40 12.40 5.03
CA LEU A 195 -7.96 12.32 5.32
C LEU A 195 -7.11 13.00 4.23
N LEU A 196 -7.49 12.84 2.95
CA LEU A 196 -6.88 13.60 1.85
C LEU A 196 -7.05 15.11 2.02
N LYS A 197 -8.25 15.59 2.36
CA LYS A 197 -8.50 17.03 2.60
C LYS A 197 -7.70 17.59 3.77
N LYS A 198 -7.37 16.77 4.77
CA LYS A 198 -6.50 17.14 5.89
C LYS A 198 -5.01 17.03 5.57
N ASN A 199 -4.61 16.56 4.38
CA ASN A 199 -3.24 16.22 4.01
C ASN A 199 -2.57 15.21 4.96
N TYR A 200 -3.32 14.18 5.40
CA TYR A 200 -2.83 13.23 6.40
C TYR A 200 -2.07 12.04 5.83
N TYR A 201 -2.30 11.71 4.56
CA TYR A 201 -1.56 10.66 3.88
C TYR A 201 -0.15 11.12 3.53
N ASP A 202 0.81 10.22 3.75
CA ASP A 202 2.20 10.36 3.36
C ASP A 202 2.51 9.53 2.13
N PHE A 203 1.89 8.34 2.02
CA PHE A 203 2.09 7.39 0.93
C PHE A 203 0.75 6.96 0.33
N ALA A 204 0.81 6.33 -0.84
CA ALA A 204 -0.29 5.57 -1.40
C ALA A 204 0.21 4.22 -1.92
N GLY A 205 -0.65 3.22 -1.99
CA GLY A 205 -0.28 1.88 -2.47
C GLY A 205 -1.49 1.14 -3.02
N THR A 206 -1.24 0.15 -3.86
CA THR A 206 -2.33 -0.59 -4.53
C THR A 206 -3.05 -1.52 -3.58
N ASP A 207 -2.33 -2.11 -2.62
CA ASP A 207 -2.85 -3.18 -1.75
C ASP A 207 -3.47 -4.32 -2.60
N LEU A 208 -2.82 -4.58 -3.75
CA LEU A 208 -3.32 -5.54 -4.73
C LEU A 208 -3.09 -6.97 -4.24
N HIS A 209 -4.19 -7.71 -4.16
CA HIS A 209 -4.21 -9.12 -3.77
C HIS A 209 -4.75 -10.02 -4.90
N HIS A 210 -5.76 -9.54 -5.63
CA HIS A 210 -6.53 -10.38 -6.55
C HIS A 210 -6.88 -9.67 -7.87
N SER A 211 -7.30 -10.44 -8.88
CA SER A 211 -7.66 -9.89 -10.20
C SER A 211 -8.82 -8.88 -10.16
N THR A 212 -9.72 -8.98 -9.19
CA THR A 212 -10.78 -7.98 -9.00
C THR A 212 -10.21 -6.63 -8.55
N HIS A 213 -9.20 -6.62 -7.67
CA HIS A 213 -8.48 -5.40 -7.28
C HIS A 213 -7.81 -4.77 -8.52
N LEU A 214 -7.13 -5.59 -9.33
CA LEU A 214 -6.51 -5.13 -10.56
C LEU A 214 -7.51 -4.47 -11.50
N LYS A 215 -8.66 -5.10 -11.75
CA LYS A 215 -9.70 -4.56 -12.62
C LYS A 215 -10.21 -3.19 -12.15
N GLU A 216 -10.48 -3.05 -10.85
CA GLU A 216 -10.93 -1.78 -10.28
C GLU A 216 -9.85 -0.69 -10.35
N LEU A 217 -8.57 -1.05 -10.16
CA LEU A 217 -7.44 -0.14 -10.37
C LEU A 217 -7.34 0.31 -11.83
N GLN A 218 -7.43 -0.62 -12.78
CA GLN A 218 -7.44 -0.32 -14.21
C GLN A 218 -8.57 0.67 -14.55
N ASP A 219 -9.79 0.41 -14.08
CA ASP A 219 -10.92 1.32 -14.30
C ASP A 219 -10.69 2.70 -13.67
N LEU A 220 -10.13 2.76 -12.45
CA LEU A 220 -9.84 4.02 -11.75
C LEU A 220 -8.73 4.84 -12.44
N ILE A 221 -7.69 4.18 -12.94
CA ILE A 221 -6.50 4.79 -13.55
C ILE A 221 -6.76 5.15 -15.01
N CYS A 222 -7.18 4.20 -15.84
CA CYS A 222 -7.35 4.37 -17.29
C CYS A 222 -8.47 5.38 -17.64
N THR A 223 -9.44 5.60 -16.75
CA THR A 223 -10.45 6.66 -16.91
C THR A 223 -9.93 8.05 -16.55
N GLY A 224 -8.73 8.16 -15.98
CA GLY A 224 -8.12 9.41 -15.49
C GLY A 224 -8.76 9.95 -14.21
N LYS A 225 -9.65 9.18 -13.58
CA LYS A 225 -10.29 9.55 -12.31
C LYS A 225 -9.26 9.65 -11.19
N LEU A 226 -8.30 8.72 -11.12
CA LEU A 226 -7.29 8.74 -10.07
C LEU A 226 -6.49 10.04 -10.06
N TYR A 227 -5.91 10.40 -11.20
CA TYR A 227 -5.13 11.63 -11.32
C TYR A 227 -5.96 12.88 -11.00
N LYS A 228 -7.22 12.92 -11.43
CA LYS A 228 -8.13 14.02 -11.07
C LYS A 228 -8.33 14.14 -9.55
N MET A 229 -8.36 13.03 -8.83
CA MET A 229 -8.59 13.00 -7.38
C MET A 229 -7.32 13.34 -6.59
N ILE A 230 -6.17 12.79 -6.97
CA ILE A 230 -4.96 12.82 -6.14
C ILE A 230 -3.65 13.05 -6.90
N GLY A 231 -3.67 13.35 -8.20
CA GLY A 231 -2.47 13.47 -9.03
C GLY A 231 -1.49 14.59 -8.62
N ASN A 232 -1.99 15.61 -7.92
CA ASN A 232 -1.18 16.71 -7.36
C ASN A 232 -0.98 16.59 -5.84
N TYR A 233 -1.42 15.48 -5.23
CA TYR A 233 -1.24 15.28 -3.79
C TYR A 233 0.24 14.97 -3.49
N PRO A 234 0.85 15.57 -2.45
CA PRO A 234 2.29 15.50 -2.22
C PRO A 234 2.72 14.18 -1.54
N PHE A 235 2.45 13.05 -2.18
CA PHE A 235 2.90 11.75 -1.67
C PHE A 235 4.43 11.64 -1.70
N LYS A 236 4.95 10.89 -0.73
CA LYS A 236 6.37 10.60 -0.53
C LYS A 236 6.81 9.29 -1.18
N ASN A 237 5.96 8.66 -1.99
CA ASN A 237 6.25 7.37 -2.67
C ASN A 237 7.61 7.33 -3.36
N LYS A 238 7.96 8.39 -4.11
CA LYS A 238 9.24 8.49 -4.84
C LYS A 238 10.47 8.61 -3.94
N MET A 239 10.31 8.82 -2.64
CA MET A 239 11.41 8.85 -1.66
C MET A 239 11.80 7.44 -1.18
N LEU A 240 10.98 6.41 -1.47
CA LEU A 240 11.27 5.04 -1.09
C LEU A 240 12.23 4.34 -2.08
N PHE A 241 12.65 5.00 -3.17
CA PHE A 241 13.56 4.46 -4.18
C PHE A 241 14.60 5.49 -4.58
#